data_AF-A0ABD1VYS7-F1
#
_entry.id   AF-A0ABD1VYS7-F1
#
_cell.length_a   1.000
_cell.length_b   1.000
_cell.length_c   1.000
_cell.angle_alpha   90.00
_cell.angle_beta   90.00
_cell.angle_gamma   90.00
#
_symmetry.space_group_name_H-M   'P 1'
#
loop_
_entity.id
_entity.type
_entity.pdbx_description
1 polymer ?
#
loop_
_entity_poly.entity_id
_entity_poly.type
_entity_poly.pdbx_seq_one_letter_code
_entity_poly.pdbx_strand_id
1 'polypeptide(L)'
;MLLVIANTGIRVTLSVPNDQLLGIGQSNATATNWVSRNILAHVPATNITSIAVGSEVLPTLPNAASILVSAITFIHSALVASGLDSQIKVSTPHSCSIILDSFPPYHAFLQPLVGPVMVPLLKFLQSTGSFLMLNVYPYNNYMQSDKYILCTYSDL
;
A
#
# COMPACT_ATOMS: atom_id res chain seq x y z
N MET A 1 19.72 7.15 -0.23
CA MET A 1 18.92 8.04 -1.11
C MET A 1 18.18 9.13 -0.32
N LEU A 2 17.52 8.81 0.80
CA LEU A 2 16.75 9.81 1.58
C LEU A 2 17.55 11.04 2.02
N LEU A 3 18.83 10.89 2.38
CA LEU A 3 19.69 12.02 2.75
C LEU A 3 19.89 13.04 1.62
N VAL A 4 19.84 12.62 0.35
CA VAL A 4 20.05 13.51 -0.82
C VAL A 4 18.88 14.48 -1.02
N ILE A 5 17.70 14.11 -0.53
CA ILE A 5 16.47 14.90 -0.63
C ILE A 5 16.09 15.56 0.70
N ALA A 6 16.97 15.50 1.70
CA ALA A 6 16.79 16.19 2.97
C ALA A 6 16.75 17.72 2.77
N ASN A 7 15.88 18.41 3.52
CA ASN A 7 15.66 19.85 3.49
C ASN A 7 15.24 20.43 2.13
N THR A 8 14.80 19.59 1.19
CA THR A 8 14.30 20.03 -0.12
C THR A 8 12.81 20.39 -0.11
N GLY A 9 12.07 19.97 0.92
CA GLY A 9 10.61 20.09 0.99
C GLY A 9 9.84 19.07 0.15
N ILE A 10 10.53 18.24 -0.65
CA ILE A 10 9.92 17.19 -1.46
C ILE A 10 9.23 16.18 -0.54
N ARG A 11 7.93 15.94 -0.81
CA ARG A 11 7.14 14.92 -0.11
C ARG A 11 7.45 13.55 -0.66
N VAL A 12 7.66 12.59 0.24
CA VAL A 12 8.11 11.23 -0.12
C VAL A 12 7.15 10.19 0.41
N THR A 13 6.84 9.21 -0.44
CA THR A 13 6.24 7.94 -0.05
C THR A 13 7.34 6.89 0.02
N LEU A 14 7.47 6.22 1.17
CA LEU A 14 8.44 5.14 1.35
C LEU A 14 7.79 3.78 1.19
N SER A 15 8.37 2.92 0.36
CA SER A 15 7.86 1.56 0.17
C SER A 15 8.54 0.59 1.14
N VAL A 16 7.75 -0.25 1.80
CA VAL A 16 8.23 -1.50 2.41
C VAL A 16 8.36 -2.51 1.27
N PRO A 17 9.56 -3.09 1.04
CA PRO A 17 9.76 -4.12 0.03
C PRO A 17 8.96 -5.41 0.33
N ASN A 18 8.49 -6.11 -0.71
CA ASN A 18 7.67 -7.32 -0.57
C ASN A 18 8.40 -8.44 0.20
N ASP A 19 9.72 -8.57 0.03
CA ASP A 19 10.58 -9.55 0.71
C ASP A 19 10.69 -9.29 2.23
N GLN A 20 10.41 -8.07 2.70
CA GLN A 20 10.42 -7.73 4.12
C GLN A 20 9.07 -7.93 4.81
N LEU A 21 7.99 -8.13 4.03
CA LEU A 21 6.63 -8.22 4.56
C LEU A 21 6.44 -9.39 5.53
N LEU A 22 7.05 -10.55 5.25
CA LEU A 22 6.92 -11.71 6.12
C LEU A 22 7.47 -11.42 7.52
N GLY A 23 8.69 -10.86 7.60
CA GLY A 23 9.32 -10.52 8.87
C GLY A 23 8.56 -9.43 9.63
N ILE A 24 8.13 -8.39 8.92
CA ILE A 24 7.36 -7.29 9.52
C ILE A 24 5.99 -7.79 9.99
N GLY A 25 5.27 -8.55 9.16
CA GLY A 25 3.93 -9.06 9.44
C GLY A 25 3.87 -10.13 10.53
N GLN A 26 5.01 -10.73 10.91
CA GLN A 26 5.08 -11.71 11.99
C GLN A 26 5.58 -11.12 13.32
N SER A 27 6.15 -9.92 13.31
CA SER A 27 6.82 -9.36 14.49
C SER A 27 6.70 -7.84 14.57
N ASN A 28 5.96 -7.37 15.59
CA ASN A 28 5.86 -5.95 15.90
C ASN A 28 7.25 -5.33 16.18
N ALA A 29 8.16 -6.06 16.84
CA ALA A 29 9.53 -5.59 17.07
C ALA A 29 10.29 -5.36 15.76
N THR A 30 10.07 -6.21 14.75
CA THR A 30 10.66 -6.05 13.41
C THR A 30 10.08 -4.82 12.70
N ALA A 31 8.78 -4.59 12.81
CA ALA A 31 8.13 -3.38 12.29
C ALA A 31 8.68 -2.09 12.96
N THR A 32 8.81 -2.08 14.28
CA THR A 32 9.38 -0.95 15.04
C THR A 32 10.82 -0.67 14.62
N ASN A 33 11.65 -1.72 14.47
CA ASN A 33 13.01 -1.58 13.98
C ASN A 33 13.06 -1.03 12.55
N TRP A 34 12.14 -1.45 11.69
CA TRP A 34 12.01 -0.91 10.33
C TRP A 34 11.67 0.58 10.35
N VAL A 35 10.69 1.00 11.16
CA VAL A 35 10.31 2.42 11.29
C VAL A 35 11.46 3.25 11.87
N SER A 36 12.15 2.75 12.89
CA SER A 36 13.30 3.44 13.48
C SER A 36 14.40 3.69 12.44
N ARG A 37 14.75 2.67 11.64
CA ARG A 37 15.84 2.75 10.66
C ARG A 37 15.48 3.57 9.42
N ASN A 38 14.25 3.45 8.91
CA ASN A 38 13.86 4.02 7.62
C ASN A 38 13.08 5.33 7.74
N ILE A 39 12.47 5.61 8.90
CA ILE A 39 11.65 6.80 9.13
C ILE A 39 12.34 7.72 10.14
N LEU A 40 12.53 7.25 11.38
CA LEU A 40 13.00 8.10 12.48
C LEU A 40 14.42 8.64 12.25
N ALA A 41 15.26 7.87 11.57
CA ALA A 41 16.61 8.31 11.20
C ALA A 41 16.63 9.49 10.20
N HIS A 42 15.50 9.83 9.57
CA HIS A 42 15.43 10.81 8.48
C HIS A 42 14.44 11.95 8.73
N VAL A 43 13.52 11.82 9.68
CA VAL A 43 12.61 12.89 10.12
C VAL A 43 13.30 13.75 11.19
N PRO A 44 13.13 15.09 11.19
CA PRO A 44 12.28 15.88 10.30
C PRO A 44 12.97 16.37 9.01
N ALA A 45 14.25 16.07 8.81
CA ALA A 45 15.00 16.58 7.67
C ALA A 45 14.40 16.15 6.31
N THR A 46 13.84 14.95 6.22
CA THR A 46 13.13 14.46 5.03
C THR A 46 11.62 14.48 5.27
N ASN A 47 10.87 15.06 4.34
CA ASN A 47 9.41 15.17 4.43
C ASN A 47 8.72 13.88 3.98
N ILE A 48 8.72 12.87 4.85
CA ILE A 48 8.02 11.61 4.62
C ILE A 48 6.55 11.82 4.98
N THR A 49 5.64 11.55 4.02
CA THR A 49 4.19 11.76 4.21
C THR A 49 3.38 10.48 4.18
N SER A 50 3.93 9.41 3.60
CA SER A 50 3.26 8.12 3.59
C SER A 50 4.21 6.94 3.47
N ILE A 51 3.71 5.78 3.87
CA ILE A 51 4.36 4.48 3.74
C ILE A 51 3.47 3.58 2.89
N ALA A 52 4.03 3.04 1.81
CA ALA A 52 3.44 2.01 0.96
C ALA A 52 3.93 0.64 1.43
N VAL A 53 3.07 -0.14 2.07
CA VAL A 53 3.42 -1.47 2.58
C VAL A 53 3.25 -2.50 1.47
N GLY A 54 4.38 -2.94 0.91
CA GLY A 54 4.42 -3.81 -0.26
C GLY A 54 4.03 -3.09 -1.55
N SER A 55 3.94 -3.86 -2.63
CA SER A 55 3.38 -3.46 -3.91
C SER A 55 2.72 -4.67 -4.56
N GLU A 56 1.43 -4.55 -4.88
CA GLU A 56 0.65 -5.56 -5.62
C GLU A 56 0.78 -6.98 -5.01
N VAL A 57 0.71 -7.07 -3.68
CA VAL A 57 1.09 -8.29 -2.94
C VAL A 57 0.07 -9.43 -3.10
N LEU A 58 -1.22 -9.11 -3.21
CA LEU A 58 -2.32 -10.09 -3.21
C LEU A 58 -2.16 -11.22 -4.25
N PRO A 59 -1.78 -10.97 -5.52
CA PRO A 59 -1.56 -12.04 -6.49
C PRO A 59 -0.25 -12.83 -6.29
N THR A 60 0.66 -12.39 -5.41
CA THR A 60 2.06 -12.87 -5.42
C THR A 60 2.37 -13.97 -4.40
N LEU A 61 1.58 -14.13 -3.33
CA LEU A 61 1.90 -15.07 -2.24
C LEU A 61 0.66 -15.81 -1.71
N PRO A 62 0.77 -17.13 -1.44
CA PRO A 62 -0.19 -17.82 -0.57
C PRO A 62 -0.24 -17.14 0.79
N ASN A 63 -1.43 -16.85 1.33
CA ASN A 63 -1.62 -16.13 2.59
C ASN A 63 -1.07 -14.67 2.62
N ALA A 64 -0.76 -14.08 1.46
CA ALA A 64 -0.39 -12.66 1.30
C ALA A 64 -1.28 -11.71 2.14
N ALA A 65 -2.58 -11.99 2.06
CA ALA A 65 -3.68 -11.39 2.79
C ALA A 65 -3.36 -11.07 4.26
N SER A 66 -3.16 -12.11 5.06
CA SER A 66 -3.01 -12.01 6.50
C SER A 66 -1.71 -11.30 6.86
N ILE A 67 -0.62 -11.62 6.16
CA ILE A 67 0.69 -11.01 6.38
C ILE A 67 0.64 -9.51 6.10
N LEU A 68 -0.04 -9.10 5.01
CA LEU A 68 -0.16 -7.70 4.62
C LEU A 68 -0.93 -6.88 5.65
N VAL A 69 -2.08 -7.38 6.13
CA VAL A 69 -2.89 -6.70 7.16
C VAL A 69 -2.09 -6.56 8.46
N SER A 70 -1.40 -7.61 8.89
CA SER A 70 -0.54 -7.56 10.07
C SER A 70 0.60 -6.56 9.89
N ALA A 71 1.27 -6.55 8.73
CA ALA A 71 2.38 -5.65 8.46
C ALA A 71 1.95 -4.17 8.48
N ILE A 72 0.83 -3.84 7.83
CA ILE A 72 0.26 -2.49 7.85
C ILE A 72 -0.08 -2.05 9.29
N THR A 73 -0.70 -2.94 10.05
CA THR A 73 -1.10 -2.67 11.44
C THR A 73 0.13 -2.42 12.31
N PHE A 74 1.17 -3.25 12.23
CA PHE A 74 2.37 -3.09 13.05
C PHE A 74 3.20 -1.86 12.67
N ILE A 75 3.32 -1.53 11.38
CA ILE A 75 3.97 -0.28 10.95
C ILE A 75 3.21 0.93 11.49
N HIS A 76 1.88 0.92 11.43
CA HIS A 76 1.08 2.00 12.01
C HIS A 76 1.24 2.09 13.52
N SER A 77 1.23 0.97 14.26
CA SER A 77 1.49 0.97 15.71
C SER A 77 2.85 1.56 16.06
N ALA A 78 3.89 1.28 15.27
CA ALA A 78 5.22 1.87 15.46
C ALA A 78 5.23 3.38 15.19
N LEU A 79 4.45 3.87 14.23
CA LEU A 79 4.26 5.31 13.99
C LEU A 79 3.51 5.98 15.15
N VAL A 80 2.45 5.36 15.67
CA VAL A 80 1.70 5.85 16.84
C VAL A 80 2.63 5.96 18.05
N ALA A 81 3.44 4.93 18.32
CA ALA A 81 4.41 4.93 19.41
C ALA A 81 5.48 6.04 19.26
N SER A 82 5.70 6.52 18.04
CA SER A 82 6.64 7.59 17.72
C SER A 82 5.96 8.97 17.58
N GLY A 83 4.63 9.05 17.74
CA GLY A 83 3.86 10.30 17.58
C GLY A 83 3.77 10.81 16.14
N LEU A 84 3.98 9.95 15.13
CA LEU A 84 4.04 10.33 13.71
C LEU A 84 2.80 9.90 12.91
N ASP A 85 1.82 9.23 13.51
CA ASP A 85 0.63 8.68 12.85
C ASP A 85 -0.32 9.75 12.26
N SER A 86 -0.28 10.96 12.83
CA SER A 86 -1.00 12.11 12.29
C SER A 86 -0.36 12.65 11.00
N GLN A 87 0.98 12.59 10.90
CA GLN A 87 1.76 13.13 9.79
C GLN A 87 2.01 12.11 8.66
N ILE A 88 2.24 10.84 9.02
CA ILE A 88 2.64 9.79 8.09
C ILE A 88 1.51 8.77 7.95
N LYS A 89 0.92 8.70 6.76
CA LYS A 89 -0.18 7.77 6.46
C LYS A 89 0.32 6.44 5.92
N VAL A 90 -0.34 5.34 6.28
CA VAL A 90 0.05 3.99 5.86
C VAL A 90 -0.99 3.44 4.90
N SER A 91 -0.54 2.93 3.77
CA SER A 91 -1.38 2.27 2.78
C SER A 91 -0.64 1.13 2.10
N THR A 92 -1.28 0.45 1.17
CA THR A 92 -0.68 -0.59 0.34
C THR A 92 -1.13 -0.42 -1.12
N PRO A 93 -0.19 -0.31 -2.07
CA PRO A 93 -0.51 -0.25 -3.50
C PRO A 93 -1.09 -1.57 -4.00
N HIS A 94 -2.27 -1.50 -4.60
CA HIS A 94 -2.87 -2.63 -5.31
C HIS A 94 -2.91 -2.39 -6.82
N SER A 95 -2.87 -3.47 -7.61
CA SER A 95 -3.14 -3.38 -9.04
C SER A 95 -4.60 -3.01 -9.27
N CYS A 96 -4.91 -2.20 -10.29
CA CYS A 96 -6.29 -1.95 -10.71
C CYS A 96 -7.03 -3.24 -11.11
N SER A 97 -6.30 -4.32 -11.44
CA SER A 97 -6.87 -5.61 -11.86
C SER A 97 -7.75 -6.29 -10.80
N ILE A 98 -7.73 -5.81 -9.54
CA ILE A 98 -8.64 -6.29 -8.49
C ILE A 98 -10.07 -5.74 -8.66
N ILE A 99 -10.28 -4.76 -9.55
CA ILE A 99 -11.59 -4.18 -9.85
C ILE A 99 -12.13 -4.87 -11.11
N LEU A 100 -13.29 -5.49 -10.99
CA LEU A 100 -14.06 -6.14 -12.04
C LEU A 100 -15.15 -5.24 -12.59
N ASP A 101 -15.60 -5.54 -13.82
CA ASP A 101 -16.66 -4.83 -14.54
C ASP A 101 -16.53 -3.30 -14.50
N SER A 102 -15.31 -2.83 -14.76
CA SER A 102 -14.93 -1.42 -14.59
C SER A 102 -15.57 -0.43 -15.58
N PHE A 103 -16.30 -0.91 -16.60
CA PHE A 103 -16.94 -0.04 -17.59
C PHE A 103 -18.41 -0.39 -17.84
N PRO A 104 -19.36 0.55 -17.64
CA PRO A 104 -19.13 1.89 -17.09
C PRO A 104 -18.60 1.89 -15.63
N PRO A 105 -18.01 2.97 -15.10
CA PRO A 105 -17.39 2.91 -13.75
C PRO A 105 -18.36 2.66 -12.58
N TYR A 106 -19.65 2.95 -12.74
CA TYR A 106 -20.62 2.91 -11.64
C TYR A 106 -21.08 1.50 -11.23
N HIS A 107 -20.82 0.46 -12.03
CA HIS A 107 -21.13 -0.93 -11.68
C HIS A 107 -19.88 -1.76 -11.33
N ALA A 108 -18.72 -1.09 -11.28
CA ALA A 108 -17.46 -1.72 -10.92
C ALA A 108 -17.50 -2.28 -9.49
N PHE A 109 -16.91 -3.45 -9.28
CA PHE A 109 -16.83 -4.08 -7.96
C PHE A 109 -15.48 -4.77 -7.74
N LEU A 110 -15.11 -4.99 -6.47
CA LEU A 110 -13.88 -5.70 -6.14
C LEU A 110 -14.04 -7.20 -6.38
N GLN A 111 -13.01 -7.84 -6.92
CA GLN A 111 -12.97 -9.28 -7.10
C GLN A 111 -13.29 -10.00 -5.77
N PRO A 112 -14.24 -10.95 -5.73
CA PRO A 112 -14.68 -11.57 -4.47
C PRO A 112 -13.54 -12.21 -3.66
N LEU A 113 -12.53 -12.75 -4.35
CA LEU A 113 -11.36 -13.39 -3.74
C LEU A 113 -10.51 -12.41 -2.91
N VAL A 114 -10.49 -11.12 -3.25
CA VAL A 114 -9.75 -10.11 -2.48
C VAL A 114 -10.58 -9.52 -1.33
N GLY A 115 -11.90 -9.78 -1.30
CA GLY A 115 -12.83 -9.28 -0.29
C GLY A 115 -12.38 -9.50 1.16
N PRO A 116 -11.92 -10.71 1.55
CA PRO A 116 -11.43 -10.98 2.91
C PRO A 116 -10.25 -10.10 3.35
N VAL A 117 -9.50 -9.51 2.41
CA VAL A 117 -8.39 -8.59 2.70
C VAL A 117 -8.82 -7.14 2.58
N MET A 118 -9.57 -6.82 1.52
CA MET A 118 -9.97 -5.47 1.22
C MET A 118 -10.91 -4.90 2.28
N VAL A 119 -11.85 -5.69 2.80
CA VAL A 119 -12.77 -5.22 3.85
C VAL A 119 -12.03 -4.78 5.12
N PRO A 120 -11.18 -5.60 5.76
CA PRO A 120 -10.43 -5.17 6.95
C PRO A 120 -9.42 -4.05 6.61
N LEU A 121 -8.79 -4.07 5.43
CA LEU A 121 -7.92 -2.99 5.00
C LEU A 121 -8.66 -1.65 4.91
N LEU A 122 -9.82 -1.61 4.24
CA LEU A 122 -10.60 -0.38 4.10
C LEU A 122 -11.08 0.15 5.46
N LYS A 123 -11.45 -0.74 6.39
CA LYS A 123 -11.76 -0.37 7.78
C LYS A 123 -10.55 0.26 8.48
N PHE A 124 -9.37 -0.33 8.34
CA PHE A 124 -8.12 0.21 8.87
C PHE A 124 -7.78 1.58 8.26
N LEU A 125 -7.90 1.73 6.95
CA LEU A 125 -7.62 3.00 6.27
C LEU A 125 -8.60 4.09 6.74
N GLN A 126 -9.88 3.76 6.87
CA GLN A 126 -10.89 4.65 7.40
C GLN A 126 -10.59 5.07 8.85
N SER A 127 -10.24 4.13 9.73
CA SER A 127 -9.98 4.43 11.14
C SER A 127 -8.71 5.27 11.36
N THR A 128 -7.75 5.19 10.45
CA THR A 128 -6.47 5.92 10.54
C THR A 128 -6.45 7.23 9.73
N GLY A 129 -7.54 7.53 8.99
CA GLY A 129 -7.59 8.63 8.04
C GLY A 129 -6.56 8.49 6.91
N SER A 130 -6.23 7.25 6.55
CA SER A 130 -5.33 6.93 5.44
C SER A 130 -6.11 6.72 4.14
N PHE A 131 -5.41 6.62 3.02
CA PHE A 131 -5.99 6.51 1.68
C PHE A 131 -5.69 5.13 1.08
N LEU A 132 -6.47 4.69 0.10
CA LEU A 132 -6.18 3.50 -0.70
C LEU A 132 -5.22 3.86 -1.83
N MET A 133 -4.16 3.07 -2.02
CA MET A 133 -3.24 3.22 -3.16
C MET A 133 -3.61 2.23 -4.26
N LEU A 134 -3.67 2.72 -5.50
CA LEU A 134 -3.99 1.91 -6.66
C LEU A 134 -3.02 2.24 -7.79
N ASN A 135 -2.38 1.21 -8.34
CA ASN A 135 -1.57 1.31 -9.53
C ASN A 135 -2.47 1.14 -10.75
N VAL A 136 -2.54 2.19 -11.57
CA VAL A 136 -3.37 2.23 -12.78
C VAL A 136 -2.43 2.34 -13.97
N TYR A 137 -2.55 1.39 -14.90
CA TYR A 137 -1.70 1.29 -16.09
C TYR A 137 -2.53 1.38 -17.38
N PRO A 138 -3.00 2.59 -17.78
CA PRO A 138 -3.86 2.74 -18.95
C PRO A 138 -3.27 2.19 -20.25
N TYR A 139 -1.95 2.31 -20.41
CA TYR A 139 -1.24 1.80 -21.59
C TYR A 139 -1.39 0.28 -21.73
N ASN A 140 -1.22 -0.47 -20.63
CA ASN A 140 -1.35 -1.93 -20.63
C ASN A 140 -2.79 -2.32 -21.02
N ASN A 141 -3.77 -1.61 -20.49
CA ASN A 141 -5.19 -1.85 -20.77
C ASN A 141 -5.54 -1.51 -22.23
N TYR A 142 -4.96 -0.44 -22.77
CA TYR A 142 -5.14 -0.05 -24.17
C TYR A 142 -4.54 -1.08 -25.14
N MET A 143 -3.34 -1.57 -24.86
CA MET A 143 -2.68 -2.57 -25.71
C MET A 143 -3.39 -3.93 -25.71
N GLN A 144 -4.17 -4.23 -24.67
CA GLN A 144 -4.90 -5.49 -24.51
C GLN A 144 -6.38 -5.39 -24.93
N SER A 145 -6.89 -4.20 -25.26
CA SER A 145 -8.29 -3.98 -25.61
C SER A 145 -8.44 -3.42 -27.02
N ASP A 146 -9.54 -3.77 -27.69
CA ASP A 146 -9.98 -3.10 -28.92
C ASP A 146 -10.59 -1.72 -28.61
N LYS A 147 -9.77 -0.78 -28.07
CA LYS A 147 -10.01 0.68 -27.95
C LYS A 147 -10.63 1.22 -26.64
N TYR A 148 -10.64 0.48 -25.51
CA TYR A 148 -11.15 0.99 -24.22
C TYR A 148 -10.16 0.82 -23.05
N ILE A 149 -9.96 1.87 -22.25
CA ILE A 149 -9.15 1.78 -21.03
C ILE A 149 -10.00 1.17 -19.90
N LEU A 150 -9.91 -0.14 -19.71
CA LEU A 150 -10.59 -0.88 -18.65
C LEU A 150 -9.64 -1.17 -17.49
N CYS A 151 -10.10 -1.13 -16.23
CA CYS A 151 -9.33 -1.61 -15.08
C CYS A 151 -9.37 -3.13 -14.89
N THR A 152 -9.97 -3.84 -15.85
CA THR A 152 -10.12 -5.29 -15.84
C THR A 152 -9.26 -5.97 -16.87
N TYR A 153 -8.70 -7.10 -16.47
CA TYR A 153 -8.17 -8.10 -17.38
C TYR A 153 -9.34 -8.93 -17.93
N SER A 154 -9.49 -9.01 -19.25
CA SER A 154 -10.41 -9.93 -19.92
C SER A 154 -9.61 -11.15 -20.40
N ASP A 155 -9.47 -12.16 -19.55
CA ASP A 155 -9.19 -13.51 -20.03
C ASP A 155 -10.45 -14.03 -20.70
N LEU A 156 -10.39 -14.16 -22.03
CA LEU A 156 -11.08 -15.22 -22.77
C LEU A 156 -10.11 -16.40 -22.90
#